data_AF-Q09CI0-F1
#
_entry.id   AF-Q09CI0-F1
#
_cell.length_a   1.000
_cell.length_b   1.000
_cell.length_c   1.000
_cell.angle_alpha   90.00
_cell.angle_beta   90.00
_cell.angle_gamma   90.00
#
_symmetry.space_group_name_H-M   'P 1'
#
loop_
_entity.id
_entity.type
_entity.pdbx_description
1 polymer ?
#
loop_
_entity_poly.entity_id
_entity_poly.type
_entity_poly.pdbx_seq_one_letter_code
_entity_poly.pdbx_strand_id
1 'polypeptide(L)'
;MTPPVWLKTAAQRSGQQEGTLGHTFAQYQEMEERSAEALAAELGCTPETLQWLSLCRNPSGDRFAEHLFEISKRFAVDSQKLAAVVRRVEVMKALSMRNKDTGQPDGKAMLLAARDRLLKDEGES
;
A
#
# COMPACT_ATOMS: atom_id res chain seq x y z
N MET A 1 -2.35 -30.80 2.13
CA MET A 1 -3.67 -30.71 1.49
C MET A 1 -3.50 -29.95 0.20
N THR A 2 -4.17 -30.34 -0.88
CA THR A 2 -4.09 -29.60 -2.15
C THR A 2 -5.01 -28.38 -2.06
N PRO A 3 -4.53 -27.16 -2.36
CA PRO A 3 -5.39 -25.99 -2.36
C PRO A 3 -6.50 -26.14 -3.40
N PRO A 4 -7.71 -25.66 -3.12
CA PRO A 4 -8.77 -25.70 -4.11
C PRO A 4 -8.43 -24.77 -5.28
N VAL A 5 -8.78 -25.18 -6.49
CA VAL A 5 -8.44 -24.46 -7.74
C VAL A 5 -8.93 -23.00 -7.73
N TRP A 6 -10.06 -22.73 -7.04
CA TRP A 6 -10.63 -21.39 -6.95
C TRP A 6 -9.83 -20.42 -6.06
N LEU A 7 -8.95 -20.91 -5.19
CA LEU A 7 -8.25 -20.11 -4.18
C LEU A 7 -7.41 -19.01 -4.80
N LYS A 8 -6.60 -19.36 -5.82
CA LYS A 8 -5.75 -18.39 -6.52
C LYS A 8 -6.58 -17.26 -7.14
N THR A 9 -7.68 -17.60 -7.80
CA THR A 9 -8.58 -16.63 -8.43
C THR A 9 -9.29 -15.76 -7.39
N ALA A 10 -9.72 -16.33 -6.27
CA ALA A 10 -10.35 -15.58 -5.18
C ALA A 10 -9.34 -14.62 -4.51
N ALA A 11 -8.11 -15.07 -4.26
CA ALA A 11 -7.04 -14.23 -3.73
C ALA A 11 -6.73 -13.06 -4.69
N GLN A 12 -6.64 -13.33 -6.00
CA GLN A 12 -6.44 -12.27 -6.99
C GLN A 12 -7.60 -11.25 -6.99
N ARG A 13 -8.85 -11.72 -6.91
CA ARG A 13 -10.03 -10.84 -6.83
C ARG A 13 -10.07 -10.01 -5.55
N SER A 14 -9.64 -10.57 -4.41
CA SER A 14 -9.57 -9.83 -3.15
C SER A 14 -8.61 -8.64 -3.21
N GLY A 15 -7.60 -8.68 -4.09
CA GLY A 15 -6.73 -7.52 -4.39
C GLY A 15 -7.49 -6.26 -4.83
N GLN A 16 -8.68 -6.42 -5.41
CA GLN A 16 -9.54 -5.33 -5.87
C GLN A 16 -10.67 -5.01 -4.89
N GLN A 17 -10.76 -5.71 -3.75
CA GLN A 17 -11.82 -5.51 -2.75
C GLN A 17 -11.27 -4.77 -1.53
N GLU A 18 -11.65 -3.50 -1.41
CA GLU A 18 -11.32 -2.69 -0.24
C GLU A 18 -11.75 -3.37 1.06
N GLY A 19 -10.93 -3.22 2.10
CA GLY A 19 -11.20 -3.83 3.41
C GLY A 19 -10.83 -5.31 3.52
N THR A 20 -10.23 -5.92 2.50
CA THR A 20 -9.59 -7.24 2.59
C THR A 20 -8.07 -7.12 2.74
N LEU A 21 -7.44 -8.13 3.33
CA LEU A 21 -5.98 -8.24 3.34
C LEU A 21 -5.40 -8.39 1.93
N GLY A 22 -6.14 -9.00 0.99
CA GLY A 22 -5.69 -9.12 -0.40
C GLY A 22 -5.46 -7.76 -1.05
N HIS A 23 -6.37 -6.80 -0.81
CA HIS A 23 -6.19 -5.43 -1.27
C HIS A 23 -4.99 -4.74 -0.61
N THR A 24 -4.81 -4.93 0.71
CA THR A 24 -3.64 -4.42 1.44
C THR A 24 -2.33 -5.00 0.88
N PHE A 25 -2.27 -6.30 0.61
CA PHE A 25 -1.09 -6.96 0.07
C PHE A 25 -0.79 -6.55 -1.37
N ALA A 26 -1.81 -6.30 -2.19
CA ALA A 26 -1.62 -5.79 -3.54
C ALA A 26 -0.95 -4.41 -3.51
N GLN A 27 -1.42 -3.52 -2.64
CA GLN A 27 -0.83 -2.19 -2.45
C GLN A 27 0.59 -2.26 -1.90
N TYR A 28 0.83 -3.12 -0.91
CA TYR A 28 2.17 -3.30 -0.37
C TYR A 28 3.17 -3.77 -1.43
N GLN A 29 2.79 -4.75 -2.25
CA GLN A 29 3.61 -5.26 -3.35
C GLN A 29 3.91 -4.19 -4.39
N GLU A 30 2.93 -3.36 -4.74
CA GLU A 30 3.12 -2.24 -5.68
C GLU A 30 4.05 -1.17 -5.10
N MET A 31 3.86 -0.79 -3.84
CA MET A 31 4.65 0.25 -3.18
C MET A 31 6.11 -0.14 -2.91
N GLU A 32 6.36 -1.41 -2.60
CA GLU A 32 7.69 -1.92 -2.26
C GLU A 32 8.36 -2.68 -3.42
N GLU A 33 7.73 -2.69 -4.61
CA GLU A 33 8.16 -3.44 -5.79
C GLU A 33 8.47 -4.92 -5.48
N ARG A 34 7.57 -5.56 -4.72
CA ARG A 34 7.72 -6.95 -4.26
C ARG A 34 6.80 -7.90 -4.99
N SER A 35 7.26 -9.12 -5.21
CA SER A 35 6.41 -10.22 -5.67
C SER A 35 5.63 -10.86 -4.51
N ALA A 36 4.60 -11.64 -4.85
CA ALA A 36 3.81 -12.36 -3.86
C ALA A 36 4.66 -13.40 -3.09
N GLU A 37 5.62 -14.03 -3.76
CA GLU A 37 6.56 -14.98 -3.14
C GLU A 37 7.47 -14.28 -2.13
N ALA A 38 7.95 -13.09 -2.46
CA ALA A 38 8.77 -12.29 -1.54
C ALA A 38 7.96 -11.88 -0.30
N LEU A 39 6.70 -11.47 -0.48
CA LEU A 39 5.80 -11.14 0.62
C LEU A 39 5.48 -12.37 1.50
N ALA A 40 5.24 -13.54 0.89
CA ALA A 40 5.03 -14.77 1.65
C ALA A 40 6.26 -15.12 2.50
N ALA A 41 7.46 -15.03 1.92
CA ALA A 41 8.72 -15.25 2.64
C ALA A 41 8.92 -14.23 3.77
N GLU A 42 8.60 -12.96 3.53
CA GLU A 42 8.65 -11.92 4.55
C GLU A 42 7.76 -12.28 5.74
N LEU A 43 6.49 -12.62 5.49
CA LEU A 43 5.52 -13.02 6.51
C LEU A 43 5.79 -14.39 7.16
N GLY A 44 6.81 -15.11 6.67
CA GLY A 44 7.18 -16.44 7.16
C GLY A 44 6.18 -17.53 6.80
N CYS A 45 5.47 -17.38 5.67
CA CYS A 45 4.40 -18.27 5.26
C CYS A 45 4.60 -18.80 3.83
N THR A 46 3.79 -19.78 3.45
CA THR A 46 3.81 -20.32 2.07
C THR A 46 2.99 -19.42 1.13
N PRO A 47 3.23 -19.46 -0.19
CA PRO A 47 2.39 -18.75 -1.15
C PRO A 47 0.90 -19.15 -1.08
N GLU A 48 0.61 -20.40 -0.72
CA GLU A 48 -0.76 -20.86 -0.48
C GLU A 48 -1.37 -20.21 0.77
N THR A 49 -0.61 -20.14 1.87
CA THR A 49 -1.05 -19.45 3.09
C THR A 49 -1.31 -17.98 2.82
N LEU A 50 -0.46 -17.33 2.01
CA LEU A 50 -0.68 -15.95 1.60
C LEU A 50 -2.00 -15.79 0.83
N GLN A 51 -2.35 -16.72 -0.06
CA GLN A 51 -3.63 -16.67 -0.77
C GLN A 51 -4.84 -16.78 0.19
N TRP A 52 -4.76 -17.62 1.22
CA TRP A 52 -5.79 -17.70 2.25
C TRP A 52 -5.88 -16.43 3.10
N LEU A 53 -4.73 -15.86 3.47
CA LEU A 53 -4.67 -14.59 4.19
C LEU A 53 -5.33 -13.46 3.39
N SER A 54 -5.14 -13.42 2.06
CA SER A 54 -5.74 -12.40 1.20
C SER A 54 -7.28 -12.35 1.30
N LEU A 55 -7.93 -13.46 1.63
CA LEU A 55 -9.38 -13.53 1.79
C LEU A 55 -9.88 -12.99 3.15
N CYS A 56 -8.98 -12.78 4.10
CA CYS A 56 -9.35 -12.27 5.41
C CYS A 56 -9.71 -10.79 5.33
N ARG A 57 -10.58 -10.35 6.25
CA ARG A 57 -10.86 -8.93 6.43
C ARG A 57 -9.61 -8.22 6.97
N ASN A 58 -9.34 -7.02 6.47
CA ASN A 58 -8.24 -6.20 6.94
C ASN A 58 -8.48 -5.79 8.41
N PRO A 59 -7.53 -6.05 9.33
CA PRO A 59 -7.60 -5.57 10.70
C PRO A 59 -7.62 -4.03 10.73
N SER A 60 -8.49 -3.43 11.55
CA SER A 60 -8.58 -1.97 11.70
C SER A 60 -9.24 -1.57 13.02
N GLY A 61 -9.08 -0.29 13.38
CA GLY A 61 -9.71 0.32 14.55
C GLY A 61 -9.21 -0.26 15.88
N ASP A 62 -10.06 -0.17 16.92
CA ASP A 62 -9.70 -0.53 18.30
C ASP A 62 -9.39 -2.02 18.48
N ARG A 63 -9.95 -2.88 17.60
CA ARG A 63 -9.72 -4.34 17.61
C ARG A 63 -8.59 -4.78 16.68
N PHE A 64 -7.78 -3.85 16.20
CA PHE A 64 -6.67 -4.16 15.29
C PHE A 64 -5.78 -5.28 15.85
N ALA A 65 -5.29 -5.14 17.08
CA ALA A 65 -4.35 -6.10 17.68
C ALA A 65 -4.98 -7.48 17.90
N GLU A 66 -6.25 -7.53 18.31
CA GLU A 66 -7.01 -8.76 18.52
C GLU A 66 -7.17 -9.53 17.21
N HIS A 67 -7.71 -8.89 16.17
CA HIS A 67 -7.89 -9.54 14.87
C HIS A 67 -6.55 -9.98 14.26
N LEU A 68 -5.49 -9.19 14.42
CA LEU A 68 -4.17 -9.54 13.91
C LEU A 68 -3.61 -10.77 14.61
N PHE A 69 -3.78 -10.87 15.93
CA PHE A 69 -3.38 -12.04 16.70
C PHE A 69 -4.17 -13.29 16.28
N GLU A 70 -5.50 -13.19 16.09
CA GLU A 70 -6.33 -14.31 15.66
C GLU A 70 -5.93 -14.84 14.27
N ILE A 71 -5.72 -13.94 13.31
CA ILE A 71 -5.27 -14.28 11.96
C ILE A 71 -3.88 -14.94 12.04
N SER A 72 -2.94 -14.32 12.77
CA SER A 72 -1.57 -14.82 12.87
C SER A 72 -1.51 -16.20 13.49
N LYS A 73 -2.29 -16.44 14.55
CA LYS A 73 -2.43 -17.75 15.19
C LYS A 73 -3.05 -18.78 14.25
N ARG A 74 -4.11 -18.43 13.52
CA ARG A 74 -4.82 -19.34 12.62
C ARG A 74 -3.94 -19.81 11.46
N PHE A 75 -3.15 -18.91 10.89
CA PHE A 75 -2.34 -19.18 9.70
C PHE A 75 -0.86 -19.44 10.01
N ALA A 76 -0.48 -19.43 11.29
CA ALA A 76 0.90 -19.59 11.77
C ALA A 76 1.87 -18.61 11.08
N VAL A 77 1.48 -17.34 10.98
CA VAL A 77 2.30 -16.27 10.40
C VAL A 77 2.82 -15.33 11.48
N ASP A 78 3.88 -14.59 11.16
CA ASP A 78 4.45 -13.62 12.10
C ASP A 78 3.53 -12.39 12.26
N SER A 79 2.97 -12.22 13.46
CA SER A 79 2.05 -11.12 13.76
C SER A 79 2.71 -9.74 13.70
N GLN A 80 3.99 -9.63 14.07
CA GLN A 80 4.69 -8.35 14.03
C GLN A 80 4.91 -7.91 12.58
N LYS A 81 5.31 -8.85 11.72
CA LYS A 81 5.50 -8.56 10.28
C LYS A 81 4.18 -8.28 9.57
N LEU A 82 3.12 -9.04 9.88
CA LEU A 82 1.80 -8.76 9.33
C LEU A 82 1.30 -7.37 9.76
N ALA A 83 1.52 -6.98 11.02
CA ALA A 83 1.18 -5.64 11.49
C ALA A 83 1.98 -4.55 10.76
N ALA A 84 3.27 -4.77 10.54
CA ALA A 84 4.14 -3.84 9.82
C ALA A 84 3.65 -3.60 8.39
N VAL A 85 3.30 -4.67 7.66
CA VAL A 85 2.73 -4.58 6.30
C VAL A 85 1.44 -3.76 6.29
N VAL A 86 0.48 -4.09 7.17
CA VAL A 86 -0.81 -3.38 7.22
C VAL A 86 -0.62 -1.91 7.56
N ARG A 87 0.19 -1.60 8.58
CA ARG A 87 0.44 -0.21 9.02
C ARG A 87 1.15 0.61 7.94
N ARG A 88 2.08 0.02 7.20
CA ARG A 88 2.81 0.72 6.14
C ARG A 88 1.86 1.18 5.03
N VAL A 89 0.93 0.33 4.63
CA VAL A 89 -0.12 0.69 3.65
C VAL A 89 -1.06 1.76 4.20
N GLU A 90 -1.48 1.66 5.47
CA GLU A 90 -2.32 2.69 6.11
C GLU A 90 -1.65 4.07 6.14
N VAL A 91 -0.37 4.13 6.52
CA VAL A 91 0.40 5.39 6.58
C VAL A 91 0.50 6.00 5.18
N MET A 92 0.81 5.19 4.16
CA MET A 92 1.00 5.69 2.80
C MET A 92 -0.31 6.14 2.15
N LYS A 93 -1.43 5.48 2.48
CA LYS A 93 -2.78 5.96 2.14
C LYS A 93 -3.06 7.32 2.79
N ALA A 94 -2.79 7.48 4.08
CA ALA A 94 -3.01 8.72 4.80
C ALA A 94 -2.17 9.89 4.23
N LEU A 95 -0.91 9.62 3.86
CA LEU A 95 -0.03 10.62 3.23
C LEU A 95 -0.53 11.01 1.83
N SER A 96 -0.96 10.04 1.03
CA SER A 96 -1.48 10.27 -0.32
C SER A 96 -2.79 11.08 -0.32
N MET A 97 -3.65 10.89 0.69
CA MET A 97 -4.88 11.67 0.85
C MET A 97 -4.59 13.13 1.20
N ARG A 98 -3.65 13.40 2.11
CA ARG A 98 -3.26 14.78 2.47
C ARG A 98 -2.76 15.59 1.28
N ASN A 99 -1.99 14.98 0.38
CA ASN A 99 -1.49 15.65 -0.82
C ASN A 99 -2.60 15.99 -1.83
N LYS A 100 -3.72 15.26 -1.83
CA LYS A 100 -4.88 15.55 -2.70
C LYS A 100 -5.72 16.70 -2.15
N ASP A 101 -5.84 16.81 -0.83
CA ASP A 101 -6.60 17.88 -0.18
C ASP A 101 -5.87 19.24 -0.19
N THR A 102 -4.55 19.26 -0.41
CA THR A 102 -3.79 20.50 -0.57
C THR A 102 -3.99 21.22 -1.91
N GLY A 103 -4.96 20.81 -2.72
CA GLY A 103 -5.55 21.67 -3.76
C GLY A 103 -4.54 22.43 -4.61
N GLN A 104 -3.70 21.72 -5.37
CA GLN A 104 -3.09 22.32 -6.54
C GLN A 104 -4.04 22.06 -7.72
N PRO A 105 -4.76 23.08 -8.23
CA PRO A 105 -5.51 22.92 -9.46
C PRO A 105 -4.50 22.58 -10.57
N ASP A 106 -4.89 21.66 -11.43
CA ASP A 106 -4.28 21.27 -12.70
C ASP A 106 -3.23 22.30 -13.20
N GLY A 107 -1.97 22.03 -12.88
CA GLY A 107 -0.82 22.88 -13.16
C GLY A 107 -0.40 22.84 -14.64
N LYS A 108 -1.35 23.01 -15.56
CA LYS A 108 -1.09 23.52 -16.91
C LYS A 108 -1.02 25.05 -16.94
N ALA A 109 -1.12 25.71 -15.79
CA ALA A 109 -0.97 27.14 -15.66
C ALA A 109 0.30 27.49 -14.86
N MET A 110 1.16 28.27 -15.51
CA MET A 110 2.09 29.22 -14.89
C MET A 110 3.48 28.72 -14.47
N LEU A 111 4.24 28.16 -15.40
CA LEU A 111 5.71 28.29 -15.42
C LEU A 111 6.13 29.31 -16.49
N LEU A 112 5.83 30.59 -16.27
CA LEU A 112 6.10 31.66 -17.24
C LEU A 112 6.72 32.94 -16.66
N ALA A 113 7.32 32.88 -15.47
CA ALA A 113 7.96 34.05 -14.87
C ALA A 113 9.35 33.72 -14.31
N ALA A 114 10.25 33.26 -15.18
CA ALA A 114 11.69 33.35 -14.96
C ALA A 114 12.45 33.28 -16.30
N ARG A 115 12.07 34.14 -17.25
CA ARG A 115 12.94 34.46 -18.40
C ARG A 115 13.42 35.90 -18.25
N ASP A 116 14.57 35.99 -17.59
CA ASP A 116 15.72 36.80 -18.01
C ASP A 116 15.45 38.29 -18.32
N ARG A 117 15.72 39.14 -17.31
CA ARG A 117 16.21 40.50 -17.54
C ARG A 117 17.55 40.66 -16.83
N LEU A 118 18.57 40.08 -17.42
CA LEU A 118 19.93 40.62 -17.32
C LEU A 118 20.13 41.52 -18.53
N LEU A 119 20.03 42.83 -18.32
CA LEU A 119 20.92 43.85 -18.88
C LEU A 119 20.72 45.12 -18.05
N LYS A 120 21.45 45.14 -16.94
CA LYS A 120 22.05 46.31 -16.31
C LYS A 120 23.03 46.90 -17.34
N ASP A 121 23.09 48.19 -17.65
CA ASP A 121 23.39 49.29 -16.74
C ASP A 121 22.97 50.64 -17.38
N GLU A 122 22.63 51.58 -16.51
CA GLU A 122 22.38 52.99 -16.77
C GLU A 122 23.70 53.74 -17.02
N GLY A 123 23.65 54.90 -17.70
CA GLY A 123 24.83 55.76 -17.81
C GLY A 123 24.65 56.93 -18.78
N GLU A 124 23.99 57.99 -18.30
CA GLU A 124 23.96 59.33 -18.89
C GLU A 124 25.35 59.96 -18.99
N SER A 125 25.63 60.62 -20.13
CA SER A 125 26.25 61.96 -20.25
C SER A 125 26.15 62.45 -21.69
#